data_AF-W6TXL9-F1
#
_entry.id   AF-W6TXL9-F1
#
_cell.length_a   1.000
_cell.length_b   1.000
_cell.length_c   1.000
_cell.angle_alpha   90.00
_cell.angle_beta   90.00
_cell.angle_gamma   90.00
#
_symmetry.space_group_name_H-M   'P 1'
#
loop_
_entity.id
_entity.type
_entity.pdbx_description
1 polymer ?
#
loop_
_entity_poly.entity_id
_entity_poly.type
_entity_poly.pdbx_seq_one_letter_code
_entity_poly.pdbx_strand_id
1 'polypeptide(L)'
;MVMRLYLSMALLLSIIGCEFLSKNANLQPKTLETLESNIDDGQKQALAFFQRSLQDNKHLDALKKAQSALLKDVKDKPQKTLDFKYNKTKLEQLFRELGNNKTKQFLKNLHVTIKSINDGSYQSFSSANFNDLDTLEKKQERAINSIKEELYVNYYLYTNELVDLDYFFYRVMNYLS
;
A
#
# COMPACT_ATOMS: atom_id res chain seq x y z
N MET A 1 -57.87 -34.48 -25.39
CA MET A 1 -56.40 -34.52 -25.30
C MET A 1 -56.00 -33.95 -23.95
N VAL A 2 -55.40 -34.82 -23.13
CA VAL A 2 -54.33 -34.58 -22.13
C VAL A 2 -54.14 -33.11 -21.69
N MET A 3 -54.06 -32.71 -20.42
CA MET A 3 -54.03 -33.34 -19.10
C MET A 3 -53.75 -32.19 -18.12
N ARG A 4 -54.52 -32.08 -17.03
CA ARG A 4 -54.10 -31.85 -15.62
C ARG A 4 -53.08 -30.71 -15.32
N LEU A 5 -53.13 -29.97 -14.23
CA LEU A 5 -53.82 -30.04 -12.94
C LEU A 5 -53.60 -28.62 -12.33
N TYR A 6 -54.63 -27.96 -11.81
CA TYR A 6 -54.79 -27.57 -10.40
C TYR A 6 -53.50 -27.71 -9.53
N LEU A 7 -53.15 -26.80 -8.63
CA LEU A 7 -53.99 -26.24 -7.59
C LEU A 7 -53.16 -25.17 -6.86
N SER A 8 -53.83 -24.08 -6.50
CA SER A 8 -53.51 -23.15 -5.43
C SER A 8 -52.82 -23.77 -4.21
N MET A 9 -51.92 -23.02 -3.56
CA MET A 9 -52.05 -22.78 -2.11
C MET A 9 -51.18 -21.61 -1.66
N ALA A 10 -51.80 -20.72 -0.90
CA ALA A 10 -51.20 -19.60 -0.23
C ALA A 10 -50.30 -20.02 0.95
N LEU A 11 -49.47 -19.06 1.35
CA LEU A 11 -48.88 -18.86 2.69
C LEU A 11 -48.00 -19.97 3.26
N LEU A 12 -46.70 -19.68 3.36
CA LEU A 12 -45.97 -19.86 4.61
C LEU A 12 -45.13 -18.62 4.90
N LEU A 13 -45.49 -17.98 6.00
CA LEU A 13 -44.77 -16.93 6.70
C LEU A 13 -43.41 -17.43 7.19
N SER A 14 -42.48 -16.47 7.23
CA SER A 14 -41.47 -16.28 8.28
C SER A 14 -40.32 -17.28 8.43
N ILE A 15 -39.12 -16.70 8.30
CA ILE A 15 -37.83 -17.06 8.91
C ILE A 15 -37.04 -18.14 8.17
N ILE A 16 -35.99 -17.68 7.48
CA ILE A 16 -34.56 -18.06 7.55
C ILE A 16 -33.93 -17.16 6.47
N GLY A 17 -32.99 -16.26 6.68
CA GLY A 17 -32.12 -15.97 7.80
C GLY A 17 -30.95 -15.18 7.19
N CYS A 18 -30.61 -14.03 7.78
CA CYS A 18 -29.22 -13.61 7.94
C CYS A 18 -28.29 -13.42 6.71
N GLU A 19 -28.74 -13.17 5.48
CA GLU A 19 -27.79 -12.85 4.39
C GLU A 19 -27.62 -11.36 4.08
N PHE A 20 -28.51 -10.49 4.58
CA PHE A 20 -28.39 -9.04 4.35
C PHE A 20 -27.48 -8.31 5.36
N LEU A 21 -26.87 -9.02 6.32
CA LEU A 21 -25.98 -8.45 7.34
C LEU A 21 -24.56 -9.05 7.35
N SER A 22 -24.15 -9.85 6.36
CA SER A 22 -22.77 -10.38 6.29
C SER A 22 -21.82 -9.63 5.32
N LYS A 23 -22.30 -8.62 4.58
CA LYS A 23 -21.46 -7.85 3.63
C LYS A 23 -20.39 -6.94 4.26
N ASN A 24 -20.22 -6.99 5.58
CA ASN A 24 -19.14 -6.34 6.31
C ASN A 24 -18.28 -7.35 7.09
N ALA A 25 -18.17 -8.59 6.60
CA ALA A 25 -17.01 -9.39 6.96
C ALA A 25 -15.78 -8.60 6.50
N ASN A 26 -15.05 -8.09 7.49
CA ASN A 26 -13.75 -7.44 7.39
C ASN A 26 -12.77 -8.44 6.72
N LEU A 27 -12.91 -8.65 5.41
CA LEU A 27 -12.11 -9.56 4.62
C LEU A 27 -10.75 -8.91 4.50
N GLN A 28 -9.91 -9.16 5.50
CA GLN A 28 -8.49 -8.88 5.38
C GLN A 28 -8.02 -9.54 4.08
N PRO A 29 -7.44 -8.77 3.16
CA PRO A 29 -7.04 -9.30 1.87
C PRO A 29 -5.98 -10.37 2.10
N LYS A 30 -6.34 -11.64 1.91
CA LYS A 30 -5.40 -12.75 2.12
C LYS A 30 -4.36 -12.84 1.01
N THR A 31 -4.71 -12.36 -0.19
CA THR A 31 -3.88 -12.35 -1.39
C THR A 31 -3.97 -11.00 -2.11
N LEU A 32 -3.03 -10.71 -3.01
CA LEU A 32 -3.10 -9.50 -3.83
C LEU A 32 -4.34 -9.49 -4.74
N GLU A 33 -4.76 -10.64 -5.28
CA GLU A 33 -5.94 -10.73 -6.14
C GLU A 33 -7.23 -10.37 -5.37
N THR A 34 -7.29 -10.77 -4.10
CA THR A 34 -8.40 -10.40 -3.20
C THR A 34 -8.36 -8.90 -2.89
N LEU A 35 -7.18 -8.31 -2.72
CA LEU A 35 -7.05 -6.86 -2.55
C LEU A 35 -7.52 -6.12 -3.82
N GLU A 36 -7.02 -6.51 -4.98
CA GLU A 36 -7.29 -5.87 -6.29
C GLU A 36 -8.77 -5.86 -6.65
N SER A 37 -9.52 -6.90 -6.29
CA SER A 37 -10.98 -6.95 -6.50
C SER A 37 -11.78 -6.04 -5.58
N ASN A 38 -11.17 -5.51 -4.51
CA ASN A 38 -11.83 -4.72 -3.46
C ASN A 38 -11.40 -3.24 -3.40
N ILE A 39 -10.56 -2.80 -4.33
CA ILE A 39 -10.02 -1.43 -4.42
C ILE A 39 -10.39 -0.79 -5.76
N ASP A 40 -10.44 0.54 -5.80
CA ASP A 40 -10.71 1.30 -7.03
C ASP A 40 -9.51 1.34 -7.99
N ASP A 41 -9.72 1.82 -9.21
CA ASP A 41 -8.67 1.83 -10.24
C ASP A 41 -7.49 2.75 -9.90
N GLY A 42 -7.71 3.84 -9.15
CA GLY A 42 -6.63 4.70 -8.66
C GLY A 42 -5.75 3.97 -7.65
N GLN A 43 -6.39 3.22 -6.73
CA GLN A 43 -5.70 2.37 -5.78
C GLN A 43 -4.94 1.21 -6.46
N LYS A 44 -5.48 0.61 -7.54
CA LYS A 44 -4.76 -0.39 -8.35
C LYS A 44 -3.52 0.20 -9.02
N GLN A 45 -3.62 1.42 -9.56
CA GLN A 45 -2.46 2.13 -10.13
C GLN A 45 -1.39 2.39 -9.07
N ALA A 46 -1.79 2.82 -7.86
CA ALA A 46 -0.88 3.02 -6.73
C ALA A 46 -0.24 1.70 -6.27
N LEU A 47 -0.98 0.60 -6.25
CA LEU A 47 -0.44 -0.72 -5.92
C LEU A 47 0.64 -1.14 -6.93
N ALA A 48 0.36 -1.00 -8.23
CA ALA A 48 1.32 -1.30 -9.29
C ALA A 48 2.57 -0.41 -9.19
N PHE A 49 2.39 0.88 -8.87
CA PHE A 49 3.50 1.80 -8.62
C PHE A 49 4.34 1.33 -7.42
N PHE A 50 3.72 0.97 -6.30
CA PHE A 50 4.41 0.49 -5.12
C PHE A 50 5.19 -0.79 -5.42
N GLN A 51 4.57 -1.79 -6.05
CA GLN A 51 5.24 -3.03 -6.44
C GLN A 51 6.46 -2.81 -7.33
N ARG A 52 6.38 -1.89 -8.30
CA ARG A 52 7.53 -1.53 -9.14
C ARG A 52 8.63 -0.84 -8.35
N SER A 53 8.26 0.02 -7.40
CA SER A 53 9.21 0.72 -6.53
C SER A 53 10.01 -0.28 -5.70
N LEU A 54 9.38 -1.34 -5.18
CA LEU A 54 10.04 -2.39 -4.39
C LEU A 54 11.04 -3.25 -5.19
N GLN A 55 10.95 -3.23 -6.52
CA GLN A 55 11.83 -3.98 -7.42
C GLN A 55 13.00 -3.13 -7.94
N ASP A 56 13.02 -1.83 -7.65
CA ASP A 56 14.03 -0.89 -8.13
C ASP A 56 15.23 -0.83 -7.17
N ASN A 57 16.24 -1.66 -7.46
CA ASN A 57 17.43 -1.78 -6.61
C ASN A 57 18.31 -0.51 -6.53
N LYS A 58 18.00 0.55 -7.30
CA LYS A 58 18.74 1.82 -7.21
C LYS A 58 18.69 2.47 -5.82
N HIS A 59 17.70 2.09 -5.00
CA HIS A 59 17.52 2.62 -3.64
C HIS A 59 18.19 1.77 -2.54
N LEU A 60 18.95 0.73 -2.91
CA LEU A 60 19.60 -0.15 -1.93
C LEU A 60 20.58 0.60 -1.01
N ASP A 61 21.31 1.59 -1.54
CA ASP A 61 22.23 2.37 -0.72
C ASP A 61 21.51 3.27 0.28
N ALA A 62 20.32 3.77 -0.05
CA ALA A 62 19.46 4.50 0.87
C ALA A 62 18.99 3.58 2.02
N LEU A 63 18.59 2.34 1.71
CA LEU A 63 18.23 1.34 2.72
C LEU A 63 19.39 1.02 3.66
N LYS A 64 20.61 0.80 3.13
CA LYS A 64 21.80 0.55 3.96
C LYS A 64 22.11 1.73 4.88
N LYS A 65 22.00 2.96 4.38
CA LYS A 65 22.19 4.18 5.19
C LYS A 65 21.14 4.26 6.30
N ALA A 66 19.87 4.00 5.99
CA ALA A 66 18.79 4.01 6.97
C ALA A 66 18.99 2.94 8.06
N GLN A 67 19.39 1.72 7.68
CA GLN A 67 19.75 0.68 8.64
C GLN A 67 20.89 1.12 9.55
N SER A 68 21.99 1.63 9.00
CA SER A 68 23.14 2.10 9.78
C SER A 68 22.75 3.21 10.75
N ALA A 69 21.88 4.12 10.33
CA ALA A 69 21.37 5.19 11.19
C ALA A 69 20.54 4.64 12.37
N LEU A 70 19.68 3.64 12.12
CA LEU A 70 18.88 2.99 13.17
C LEU A 70 19.73 2.19 14.17
N LEU A 71 20.84 1.61 13.72
CA LEU A 71 21.72 0.78 14.54
C LEU A 71 22.84 1.57 15.23
N LYS A 72 23.02 2.86 14.89
CA LYS A 72 24.14 3.69 15.37
C LYS A 72 24.24 3.76 16.90
N ASP A 73 23.11 3.73 17.59
CA ASP A 73 23.05 3.82 19.06
C ASP A 73 23.06 2.46 19.76
N VAL A 74 23.05 1.35 19.00
CA VAL A 74 23.07 0.00 19.55
C VAL A 74 24.45 -0.62 19.31
N LYS A 75 25.39 -0.30 20.20
CA LYS A 75 26.81 -0.69 20.12
C LYS A 75 27.07 -2.18 19.87
N ASP A 76 26.12 -3.06 20.18
CA ASP A 76 26.29 -4.51 20.13
C ASP A 76 25.32 -5.23 19.17
N LYS A 77 24.54 -4.53 18.34
CA LYS A 77 23.72 -5.20 17.33
C LYS A 77 24.53 -5.43 16.06
N PRO A 78 24.81 -6.70 15.68
CA PRO A 78 25.42 -6.97 14.39
C PRO A 78 24.50 -6.44 13.28
N GLN A 79 25.10 -5.81 12.28
CA GLN A 79 24.39 -5.34 11.11
C GLN A 79 23.72 -6.55 10.45
N LYS A 80 22.39 -6.67 10.56
CA LYS A 80 21.65 -7.77 9.92
C LYS A 80 21.90 -7.69 8.42
N THR A 81 22.24 -8.81 7.79
CA THR A 81 22.23 -8.93 6.34
C THR A 81 20.81 -8.64 5.85
N LEU A 82 20.66 -7.59 5.04
CA LEU A 82 19.38 -7.18 4.51
C LEU A 82 18.92 -8.16 3.42
N ASP A 83 17.71 -8.70 3.55
CA ASP A 83 16.97 -9.30 2.45
C ASP A 83 16.18 -8.21 1.72
N PHE A 84 16.64 -7.86 0.53
CA PHE A 84 16.07 -6.82 -0.32
C PHE A 84 15.50 -7.38 -1.64
N LYS A 85 15.35 -8.70 -1.74
CA LYS A 85 14.73 -9.31 -2.92
C LYS A 85 13.22 -9.18 -2.82
N TYR A 86 12.61 -8.65 -3.88
CA TYR A 86 11.15 -8.56 -3.96
C TYR A 86 10.51 -9.93 -3.73
N ASN A 87 9.54 -9.97 -2.82
CA ASN A 87 8.83 -11.17 -2.42
C ASN A 87 7.33 -10.84 -2.29
N LYS A 88 6.52 -11.40 -3.21
CA LYS A 88 5.07 -11.20 -3.23
C LYS A 88 4.41 -11.60 -1.90
N THR A 89 4.85 -12.70 -1.29
CA THR A 89 4.28 -13.20 -0.03
C THR A 89 4.51 -12.23 1.13
N LYS A 90 5.68 -11.57 1.18
CA LYS A 90 5.98 -10.52 2.18
C LYS A 90 5.12 -9.27 1.96
N LEU A 91 4.88 -8.89 0.71
CA LEU A 91 3.97 -7.79 0.39
C LEU A 91 2.52 -8.11 0.77
N GLU A 92 2.05 -9.32 0.50
CA GLU A 92 0.73 -9.76 0.94
C GLU A 92 0.61 -9.78 2.47
N GLN A 93 1.69 -10.19 3.16
CA GLN A 93 1.75 -10.15 4.62
C GLN A 93 1.57 -8.73 5.15
N LEU A 94 2.28 -7.75 4.57
CA LEU A 94 2.10 -6.34 4.93
C LEU A 94 0.61 -5.92 4.84
N PHE A 95 -0.06 -6.21 3.73
CA PHE A 95 -1.48 -5.82 3.57
C PHE A 95 -2.44 -6.58 4.49
N ARG A 96 -2.14 -7.85 4.79
CA ARG A 96 -2.88 -8.60 5.82
C ARG A 96 -2.74 -7.93 7.19
N GLU A 97 -1.52 -7.60 7.58
CA GLU A 97 -1.21 -6.98 8.88
C GLU A 97 -1.77 -5.56 9.01
N LEU A 98 -1.70 -4.74 7.94
CA LEU A 98 -2.35 -3.43 7.91
C LEU A 98 -3.88 -3.53 8.01
N GLY A 99 -4.46 -4.60 7.46
CA GLY A 99 -5.89 -4.74 7.28
C GLY A 99 -6.44 -3.82 6.19
N ASN A 100 -7.74 -4.00 5.89
CA ASN A 100 -8.39 -3.38 4.73
C ASN A 100 -8.40 -1.84 4.79
N ASN A 101 -8.74 -1.26 5.94
CA ASN A 101 -8.88 0.20 6.08
C ASN A 101 -7.54 0.93 5.88
N LYS A 102 -6.48 0.53 6.60
CA LYS A 102 -5.14 1.14 6.45
C LYS A 102 -4.58 0.90 5.06
N THR A 103 -4.78 -0.29 4.47
CA THR A 103 -4.35 -0.58 3.10
C THR A 103 -5.02 0.35 2.09
N LYS A 104 -6.35 0.52 2.17
CA LYS A 104 -7.10 1.43 1.29
C LYS A 104 -6.64 2.87 1.46
N GLN A 105 -6.42 3.31 2.69
CA GLN A 105 -5.94 4.65 2.99
C GLN A 105 -4.54 4.88 2.39
N PHE A 106 -3.61 3.96 2.60
CA PHE A 106 -2.26 4.01 2.02
C PHE A 106 -2.29 4.13 0.49
N LEU A 107 -3.03 3.24 -0.18
CA LEU A 107 -3.12 3.23 -1.65
C LEU A 107 -3.80 4.49 -2.19
N LYS A 108 -4.81 5.00 -1.49
CA LYS A 108 -5.51 6.23 -1.87
C LYS A 108 -4.57 7.44 -1.77
N ASN A 109 -3.86 7.60 -0.66
CA ASN A 109 -2.93 8.73 -0.48
C ASN A 109 -1.79 8.63 -1.49
N LEU A 110 -1.21 7.44 -1.68
CA LEU A 110 -0.18 7.23 -2.69
C LEU A 110 -0.66 7.63 -4.10
N HIS A 111 -1.88 7.24 -4.48
CA HIS A 111 -2.47 7.64 -5.75
C HIS A 111 -2.60 9.17 -5.88
N VAL A 112 -3.15 9.83 -4.86
CA VAL A 112 -3.32 11.29 -4.84
C VAL A 112 -1.98 12.01 -4.95
N THR A 113 -0.96 11.58 -4.19
CA THR A 113 0.38 12.14 -4.25
C THR A 113 0.99 12.00 -5.64
N ILE A 114 0.96 10.80 -6.24
CA ILE A 114 1.48 10.56 -7.60
C ILE A 114 0.76 11.45 -8.62
N LYS A 115 -0.57 11.55 -8.52
CA LYS A 115 -1.37 12.40 -9.39
C LYS A 115 -0.96 13.87 -9.27
N SER A 116 -0.83 14.38 -8.04
CA SER A 116 -0.43 15.76 -7.77
C SER A 116 0.98 16.08 -8.28
N ILE A 117 1.88 15.09 -8.24
CA ILE A 117 3.22 15.25 -8.81
C ILE A 117 3.09 15.38 -10.33
N ASN A 118 2.41 14.44 -10.99
CA ASN A 118 2.28 14.40 -12.44
C ASN A 118 1.54 15.60 -13.04
N ASP A 119 0.57 16.16 -12.32
CA ASP A 119 -0.20 17.33 -12.78
C ASP A 119 0.42 18.68 -12.39
N GLY A 120 1.51 18.68 -11.63
CA GLY A 120 2.22 19.89 -11.24
C GLY A 120 1.69 20.56 -9.97
N SER A 121 0.68 19.99 -9.31
CA SER A 121 0.05 20.56 -8.11
C SER A 121 0.66 20.09 -6.79
N TYR A 122 1.72 19.27 -6.82
CA TYR A 122 2.35 18.75 -5.60
C TYR A 122 2.87 19.89 -4.72
N GLN A 123 2.29 20.03 -3.52
CA GLN A 123 2.54 21.15 -2.61
C GLN A 123 4.03 21.36 -2.32
N SER A 124 4.79 20.27 -2.21
CA SER A 124 6.22 20.29 -1.92
C SER A 124 7.09 20.90 -3.03
N PHE A 125 6.56 21.13 -4.25
CA PHE A 125 7.31 21.81 -5.32
C PHE A 125 7.68 23.27 -5.01
N SER A 126 7.00 23.86 -4.03
CA SER A 126 7.31 25.19 -3.49
C SER A 126 8.35 25.17 -2.35
N SER A 127 8.77 23.99 -1.90
CA SER A 127 9.73 23.84 -0.80
C SER A 127 11.17 24.04 -1.27
N ALA A 128 12.06 24.36 -0.32
CA ALA A 128 13.49 24.54 -0.56
C ALA A 128 14.15 23.37 -1.30
N ASN A 129 13.65 22.14 -1.13
CA ASN A 129 14.17 20.93 -1.76
C ASN A 129 13.98 20.85 -3.29
N PHE A 130 13.21 21.78 -3.86
CA PHE A 130 12.94 21.86 -5.30
C PHE A 130 13.33 23.21 -5.90
N ASN A 131 13.86 24.14 -5.10
CA ASN A 131 14.22 25.48 -5.57
C ASN A 131 15.48 25.49 -6.44
N ASP A 132 16.29 24.44 -6.38
CA ASP A 132 17.45 24.21 -7.25
C ASP A 132 17.08 23.61 -8.63
N LEU A 133 15.79 23.38 -8.89
CA LEU A 133 15.32 22.78 -10.13
C LEU A 133 14.54 23.79 -10.98
N ASP A 134 15.04 24.04 -12.18
CA ASP A 134 14.53 25.08 -13.07
C ASP A 134 13.25 24.71 -13.83
N THR A 135 12.93 23.42 -13.94
CA THR A 135 11.79 22.95 -14.74
C THR A 135 10.86 22.05 -13.95
N LEU A 136 9.58 22.05 -14.33
CA LEU A 136 8.58 21.20 -13.72
C LEU A 136 8.94 19.71 -13.88
N GLU A 137 9.43 19.30 -15.05
CA GLU A 137 9.79 17.91 -15.31
C GLU A 137 10.88 17.41 -14.36
N LYS A 138 11.91 18.23 -14.09
CA LYS A 138 12.95 17.88 -13.12
C LYS A 138 12.38 17.75 -11.70
N LYS A 139 11.46 18.65 -11.32
CA LYS A 139 10.79 18.58 -10.01
C LYS A 139 9.96 17.31 -9.89
N GLN A 140 9.20 16.98 -10.92
CA GLN A 140 8.40 15.76 -10.99
C GLN A 140 9.27 14.51 -10.88
N GLU A 141 10.35 14.44 -11.66
CA GLU A 141 11.30 13.31 -11.62
C GLU A 141 11.89 13.14 -10.22
N ARG A 142 12.37 14.23 -9.61
CA ARG A 142 12.91 14.19 -8.25
C ARG A 142 11.85 13.72 -7.25
N ALA A 143 10.65 14.29 -7.27
CA ALA A 143 9.58 13.92 -6.34
C ALA A 143 9.18 12.45 -6.49
N ILE A 144 9.00 11.96 -7.72
CA ILE A 144 8.71 10.54 -7.97
C ILE A 144 9.84 9.66 -7.46
N ASN A 145 11.11 10.01 -7.71
CA ASN A 145 12.24 9.23 -7.22
C ASN A 145 12.33 9.24 -5.68
N SER A 146 12.05 10.36 -5.02
CA SER A 146 12.01 10.42 -3.56
C SER A 146 10.87 9.58 -2.97
N ILE A 147 9.68 9.59 -3.59
CA ILE A 147 8.56 8.71 -3.20
C ILE A 147 8.95 7.24 -3.33
N LYS A 148 9.57 6.85 -4.46
CA LYS A 148 10.05 5.47 -4.67
C LYS A 148 11.06 5.06 -3.61
N GLU A 149 12.01 5.95 -3.29
CA GLU A 149 13.03 5.70 -2.27
C GLU A 149 12.40 5.46 -0.90
N GLU A 150 11.50 6.34 -0.46
CA GLU A 150 10.84 6.21 0.85
C GLU A 150 10.00 4.93 0.94
N LEU A 151 9.25 4.60 -0.10
CA LEU A 151 8.48 3.35 -0.14
C LEU A 151 9.40 2.12 -0.07
N TYR A 152 10.51 2.13 -0.82
CA TYR A 152 11.50 1.04 -0.81
C TYR A 152 12.15 0.88 0.56
N VAL A 153 12.68 1.97 1.12
CA VAL A 153 13.40 1.97 2.39
C VAL A 153 12.48 1.51 3.52
N ASN A 154 11.31 2.12 3.69
CA ASN A 154 10.43 1.79 4.81
C ASN A 154 9.90 0.34 4.69
N TYR A 155 9.57 -0.12 3.48
CA TYR A 155 9.16 -1.51 3.27
C TYR A 155 10.24 -2.50 3.70
N TYR A 156 11.48 -2.33 3.20
CA TYR A 156 12.54 -3.28 3.50
C TYR A 156 13.07 -3.18 4.93
N LEU A 157 12.99 -2.02 5.58
CA LEU A 157 13.22 -1.93 7.03
C LEU A 157 12.21 -2.80 7.80
N TYR A 158 10.92 -2.72 7.43
CA TYR A 158 9.87 -3.52 8.06
C TYR A 158 10.06 -5.02 7.78
N THR A 159 10.27 -5.44 6.53
CA THR A 159 10.40 -6.87 6.22
C THR A 159 11.69 -7.52 6.72
N ASN A 160 12.67 -6.72 7.14
CA ASN A 160 13.88 -7.17 7.83
C ASN A 160 13.76 -7.06 9.36
N GLU A 161 12.57 -6.73 9.87
CA GLU A 161 12.25 -6.62 11.29
C GLU A 161 13.15 -5.60 12.01
N LEU A 162 13.52 -4.53 11.30
CA LEU A 162 14.28 -3.41 11.86
C LEU A 162 13.34 -2.35 12.45
N VAL A 163 12.10 -2.31 11.96
CA VAL A 163 11.01 -1.46 12.44
C VAL A 163 9.71 -2.27 12.45
N ASP A 164 8.75 -1.87 13.27
CA ASP A 164 7.44 -2.51 13.33
C ASP A 164 6.47 -1.95 12.27
N LEU A 165 5.29 -2.57 12.19
CA LEU A 165 4.23 -2.21 11.24
C LEU A 165 3.72 -0.77 11.45
N ASP A 166 3.56 -0.33 12.70
CA ASP A 166 3.02 0.99 13.00
C ASP A 166 4.03 2.08 12.65
N TYR A 167 5.31 1.84 12.87
CA TYR A 167 6.40 2.70 12.40
C TYR A 167 6.40 2.78 10.88
N PHE A 168 6.33 1.64 10.17
CA PHE A 168 6.21 1.64 8.70
C PHE A 168 5.05 2.52 8.25
N PHE A 169 3.84 2.27 8.78
CA PHE A 169 2.63 2.96 8.36
C PHE A 169 2.70 4.46 8.67
N TYR A 170 3.12 4.84 9.88
CA TYR A 170 3.30 6.23 10.27
C TYR A 170 4.26 6.98 9.34
N ARG A 171 5.41 6.38 9.04
CA ARG A 171 6.43 6.99 8.18
C ARG A 171 5.93 7.21 6.76
N VAL A 172 5.37 6.18 6.13
CA VAL A 172 4.87 6.32 4.75
C VAL A 172 3.68 7.27 4.68
N MET A 173 2.77 7.23 5.65
CA MET A 173 1.61 8.14 5.64
C MET A 173 2.00 9.59 5.84
N ASN A 174 2.96 9.90 6.72
CA ASN A 174 3.48 11.27 6.87
C ASN A 174 4.16 11.78 5.61
N TYR A 175 4.81 10.90 4.84
CA TYR A 175 5.45 11.29 3.60
C TYR A 175 4.45 11.50 2.45
N LEU A 176 3.29 10.84 2.52
CA LEU A 176 2.21 10.92 1.53
C LEU A 176 1.10 11.92 1.93
N SER A 177 1.28 12.66 3.02
CA SER A 177 0.35 13.70 3.49
C SER A 177 0.79 15.07 2.99
#